data_AF-A0A165Y0X6-F1
#
_entry.id   AF-A0A165Y0X6-F1
#
_cell.length_a   1.000
_cell.length_b   1.000
_cell.length_c   1.000
_cell.angle_alpha   90.00
_cell.angle_beta   90.00
_cell.angle_gamma   90.00
#
_symmetry.space_group_name_H-M   'P 1'
#
loop_
_entity.id
_entity.type
_entity.pdbx_description
1 polymer ?
#
loop_
_entity_poly.entity_id
_entity_poly.type
_entity_poly.pdbx_seq_one_letter_code
_entity_poly.pdbx_strand_id
1 'polypeptide(L)'
;MCDPELPGPHDEELNFMSRAIVHGIAVYKDNKRAATLEEDFLNALAGCVCLLSEGRHDCVKSILKDADHFTLLVILADHRMRSKNIYELVPVIADGNAVECLRKLTPNIIDRSLYLQLVDLGLDFPPVIEILARLVPLLPSTYIVPREFDLSCLISPLQGRGYSGRFQPPYSPWMFGEYFATTIYYLDHGAFDRLADKGSSRSFFDQILRFDEHDPDLWEDEEENWQFTVKRAKYYLEVLDALRAAAAPSQPGPEEVITELPTSDNWRGLARQRLRLIWHGFRGGMGSFWISGHMRKEDKARSGIEV
;
A
#
# COMPACT_ATOMS: atom_id res chain seq x y z
N MET A 1 35.64 5.67 18.39
CA MET A 1 35.19 5.56 19.79
C MET A 1 33.91 4.74 19.77
N CYS A 2 33.72 3.82 20.71
CA CYS A 2 32.43 3.17 20.87
C CYS A 2 31.57 4.11 21.72
N ASP A 3 30.39 4.48 21.25
CA ASP A 3 29.44 5.20 22.09
C ASP A 3 29.02 4.29 23.27
N PRO A 4 28.82 4.85 24.48
CA PRO A 4 28.43 4.06 25.63
C PRO A 4 27.03 3.47 25.40
N GLU A 5 26.89 2.15 25.60
CA GLU A 5 25.61 1.46 25.50
C GLU A 5 24.59 2.11 26.44
N LEU A 6 23.44 2.53 25.88
CA LEU A 6 22.35 3.09 26.66
C LEU A 6 21.78 2.04 27.62
N PRO A 7 21.50 2.39 28.89
CA PRO A 7 20.92 1.45 29.84
C PRO A 7 19.64 0.83 29.28
N GLY A 8 19.38 -0.43 29.63
CA GLY A 8 18.19 -1.14 29.17
C GLY A 8 16.91 -0.53 29.73
N PRO A 9 15.77 -0.64 29.01
CA PRO A 9 14.45 -0.32 29.56
C PRO A 9 14.22 -1.18 30.81
N HIS A 10 13.49 -0.63 31.78
CA HIS A 10 13.19 -1.35 33.02
C HIS A 10 12.14 -2.44 32.77
N ASP A 11 12.24 -3.56 33.48
CA ASP A 11 11.27 -4.67 33.38
C ASP A 11 9.82 -4.20 33.61
N GLU A 12 9.61 -3.18 34.45
CA GLU A 12 8.30 -2.57 34.69
C GLU A 12 7.71 -1.91 33.45
N GLU A 13 8.55 -1.27 32.62
CA GLU A 13 8.15 -0.62 31.36
C GLU A 13 7.79 -1.68 30.30
N LEU A 14 8.62 -2.72 30.16
CA LEU A 14 8.33 -3.86 29.28
C LEU A 14 7.02 -4.56 29.66
N ASN A 15 6.79 -4.77 30.96
CA ASN A 15 5.54 -5.33 31.49
C ASN A 15 4.33 -4.39 31.36
N PHE A 16 4.52 -3.07 31.36
CA PHE A 16 3.47 -2.11 31.04
C PHE A 16 3.08 -2.20 29.56
N MET A 17 4.06 -2.13 28.65
CA MET A 17 3.83 -2.19 27.20
C MET A 17 3.16 -3.48 26.76
N SER A 18 3.60 -4.63 27.30
CA SER A 18 2.99 -5.93 27.01
C SER A 18 1.51 -5.98 27.40
N ARG A 19 1.19 -5.51 28.63
CA ARG A 19 -0.21 -5.42 29.10
C ARG A 19 -1.05 -4.46 28.26
N ALA A 20 -0.51 -3.29 27.89
CA ALA A 20 -1.21 -2.33 27.04
C ALA A 20 -1.52 -2.92 25.65
N ILE A 21 -0.58 -3.64 25.03
CA ILE A 21 -0.79 -4.32 23.73
C ILE A 21 -1.85 -5.42 23.84
N VAL A 22 -1.78 -6.28 24.86
CA VAL A 22 -2.78 -7.33 25.08
C VAL A 22 -4.17 -6.75 25.36
N HIS A 23 -4.26 -5.66 26.14
CA HIS A 23 -5.51 -4.95 26.42
C HIS A 23 -6.12 -4.35 25.16
N GLY A 24 -5.36 -3.57 24.38
CA GLY A 24 -5.85 -2.97 23.15
C GLY A 24 -6.29 -3.99 22.10
N ILE A 25 -5.63 -5.16 22.03
CA ILE A 25 -6.06 -6.30 21.20
C ILE A 25 -7.43 -6.84 21.67
N ALA A 26 -7.66 -6.98 22.98
CA ALA A 26 -8.94 -7.42 23.52
C ALA A 26 -10.06 -6.41 23.21
N VAL A 27 -9.85 -5.12 23.51
CA VAL A 27 -10.78 -4.02 23.21
C VAL A 27 -11.14 -3.98 21.72
N TYR A 28 -10.15 -4.19 20.83
CA TYR A 28 -10.39 -4.23 19.39
C TYR A 28 -11.24 -5.43 18.93
N LYS A 29 -11.06 -6.61 19.55
CA LYS A 29 -11.86 -7.80 19.26
C LYS A 29 -13.33 -7.59 19.63
N ASP A 30 -13.57 -6.99 20.80
CA ASP A 30 -14.91 -6.76 21.34
C ASP A 30 -15.65 -5.64 20.60
N ASN A 31 -14.93 -4.60 20.12
CA ASN A 31 -15.54 -3.45 19.46
C ASN A 31 -14.83 -3.04 18.15
N LYS A 32 -14.81 -3.96 17.19
CA LYS A 32 -14.21 -3.80 15.84
C LYS A 32 -14.62 -2.55 15.06
N ARG A 33 -15.73 -1.88 15.41
CA ARG A 33 -16.32 -0.78 14.61
C ARG A 33 -16.33 0.59 15.28
N ALA A 34 -16.19 0.69 16.61
CA ALA A 34 -16.31 1.97 17.32
C ALA A 34 -15.19 2.27 18.34
N ALA A 35 -14.27 1.34 18.61
CA ALA A 35 -13.13 1.64 19.47
C ALA A 35 -12.16 2.61 18.78
N THR A 36 -12.08 3.85 19.27
CA THR A 36 -10.80 4.57 19.32
C THR A 36 -9.85 3.73 20.17
N LEU A 37 -8.69 3.39 19.63
CA LEU A 37 -7.69 2.66 20.40
C LEU A 37 -7.13 3.57 21.50
N GLU A 38 -6.89 2.98 22.66
CA GLU A 38 -6.42 3.71 23.85
C GLU A 38 -5.01 4.28 23.60
N GLU A 39 -4.73 5.44 24.20
CA GLU A 39 -3.43 6.11 24.04
C GLU A 39 -2.27 5.20 24.50
N ASP A 40 -2.46 4.45 25.60
CA ASP A 40 -1.51 3.46 26.10
C ASP A 40 -1.15 2.38 25.07
N PHE A 41 -2.10 1.94 24.25
CA PHE A 41 -1.86 0.96 23.18
C PHE A 41 -0.99 1.56 22.08
N LEU A 42 -1.29 2.79 21.66
CA LEU A 42 -0.52 3.51 20.64
C LEU A 42 0.91 3.81 21.13
N ASN A 43 1.04 4.26 22.38
CA ASN A 43 2.32 4.53 23.04
C ASN A 43 3.15 3.24 23.19
N ALA A 44 2.52 2.11 23.53
CA ALA A 44 3.22 0.83 23.61
C ALA A 44 3.73 0.34 22.25
N LEU A 45 2.97 0.53 21.15
CA LEU A 45 3.45 0.22 19.80
C LEU A 45 4.57 1.18 19.36
N ALA A 46 4.46 2.47 19.63
CA ALA A 46 5.52 3.44 19.37
C ALA A 46 6.81 3.11 20.15
N GLY A 47 6.69 2.73 21.42
CA GLY A 47 7.83 2.26 22.22
C GLY A 47 8.46 0.98 21.65
N CYS A 48 7.67 0.04 21.13
CA CYS A 48 8.21 -1.14 20.45
C CYS A 48 9.04 -0.76 19.22
N VAL A 49 8.58 0.21 18.43
CA VAL A 49 9.33 0.75 17.28
C VAL A 49 10.65 1.41 17.73
N CYS A 50 10.63 2.21 18.80
CA CYS A 50 11.86 2.78 19.36
C CYS A 50 12.85 1.68 19.75
N LEU A 51 12.40 0.63 20.45
CA LEU A 51 13.22 -0.52 20.82
C LEU A 51 13.80 -1.27 19.60
N LEU A 52 13.07 -1.35 18.48
CA LEU A 52 13.62 -1.89 17.22
C LEU A 52 14.70 -0.98 16.62
N SER A 53 14.51 0.34 16.64
CA SER A 53 15.52 1.29 16.16
C SER A 53 16.80 1.28 17.01
N GLU A 54 16.70 0.89 18.28
CA GLU A 54 17.83 0.63 19.18
C GLU A 54 18.43 -0.79 19.03
N GLY A 55 17.95 -1.60 18.10
CA GLY A 55 18.39 -2.99 17.88
C GLY A 55 17.93 -4.00 18.95
N ARG A 56 17.04 -3.61 19.87
CA ARG A 56 16.58 -4.43 21.00
C ARG A 56 15.44 -5.38 20.61
N HIS A 57 15.66 -6.17 19.57
CA HIS A 57 14.67 -7.12 19.03
C HIS A 57 14.12 -8.09 20.09
N ASP A 58 14.96 -8.58 21.01
CA ASP A 58 14.54 -9.51 22.07
C ASP A 58 13.58 -8.88 23.08
N CYS A 59 13.73 -7.59 23.40
CA CYS A 59 12.78 -6.85 24.24
C CYS A 59 11.40 -6.78 23.57
N VAL A 60 11.35 -6.50 22.26
CA VAL A 60 10.10 -6.44 21.49
C VAL A 60 9.47 -7.83 21.35
N LYS A 61 10.26 -8.89 21.12
CA LYS A 61 9.77 -10.28 21.15
C LYS A 61 9.20 -10.65 22.53
N SER A 62 9.83 -10.20 23.62
CA SER A 62 9.33 -10.41 24.98
C SER A 62 7.99 -9.69 25.22
N ILE A 63 7.89 -8.40 24.85
CA ILE A 63 6.66 -7.60 24.95
C ILE A 63 5.50 -8.25 24.17
N LEU A 64 5.77 -8.69 22.93
CA LEU A 64 4.77 -9.26 22.03
C LEU A 64 4.48 -10.75 22.27
N LYS A 65 5.18 -11.42 23.20
CA LYS A 65 5.12 -12.87 23.40
C LYS A 65 3.70 -13.40 23.64
N ASP A 66 2.92 -12.70 24.46
CA ASP A 66 1.56 -13.11 24.86
C ASP A 66 0.46 -12.42 24.03
N ALA A 67 0.84 -11.63 23.02
CA ALA A 67 -0.09 -10.94 22.12
C ALA A 67 -0.61 -11.85 21.01
N ASP A 68 -1.87 -11.69 20.61
CA ASP A 68 -2.39 -12.30 19.38
C ASP A 68 -1.82 -11.58 18.16
N HIS A 69 -0.68 -12.08 17.67
CA HIS A 69 0.06 -11.58 16.52
C HIS A 69 -0.82 -11.37 15.28
N PHE A 70 -1.76 -12.29 15.02
CA PHE A 70 -2.63 -12.13 13.87
C PHE A 70 -3.62 -10.97 14.06
N THR A 71 -4.28 -10.89 15.22
CA THR A 71 -5.17 -9.75 15.50
C THR A 71 -4.39 -8.43 15.49
N LEU A 72 -3.13 -8.43 15.97
CA LEU A 72 -2.27 -7.25 15.89
C LEU A 72 -2.01 -6.82 14.44
N LEU A 73 -1.68 -7.73 13.52
CA LEU A 73 -1.56 -7.39 12.09
C LEU A 73 -2.88 -6.85 11.48
N VAL A 74 -4.03 -7.37 11.92
CA VAL A 74 -5.35 -6.86 11.48
C VAL A 74 -5.64 -5.45 12.03
N ILE A 75 -5.11 -5.12 13.21
CA ILE A 75 -5.13 -3.76 13.77
C ILE A 75 -4.21 -2.84 12.97
N LEU A 76 -2.96 -3.25 12.69
CA LEU A 76 -2.03 -2.46 11.87
C LEU A 76 -2.55 -2.25 10.43
N ALA A 77 -3.36 -3.18 9.91
CA ALA A 77 -4.06 -3.05 8.62
C ALA A 77 -5.27 -2.08 8.66
N ASP A 78 -5.55 -1.42 9.78
CA ASP A 78 -6.58 -0.40 9.91
C ASP A 78 -6.02 0.97 9.53
N HIS A 79 -6.71 1.71 8.64
CA HIS A 79 -6.32 3.07 8.25
C HIS A 79 -6.16 4.06 9.41
N ARG A 80 -6.73 3.77 10.58
CA ARG A 80 -6.58 4.57 11.80
C ARG A 80 -5.22 4.38 12.49
N MET A 81 -4.48 3.32 12.14
CA MET A 81 -3.16 2.98 12.70
C MET A 81 -1.99 3.51 11.87
N ARG A 82 -2.24 4.49 11.00
CA ARG A 82 -1.22 5.04 10.09
C ARG A 82 -0.10 5.78 10.85
N SER A 83 1.02 5.10 11.00
CA SER A 83 2.34 5.66 11.30
C SER A 83 3.37 4.85 10.53
N LYS A 84 4.24 5.49 9.73
CA LYS A 84 5.15 4.77 8.81
C LYS A 84 6.02 3.75 9.52
N ASN A 85 6.53 4.13 10.70
CA ASN A 85 7.48 3.31 11.45
C ASN A 85 6.77 2.12 12.15
N ILE A 86 5.43 2.13 12.29
CA ILE A 86 4.70 1.04 12.96
C ILE A 86 4.78 -0.29 12.21
N TYR A 87 5.01 -0.24 10.90
CA TYR A 87 5.16 -1.43 10.06
C TYR A 87 6.52 -2.12 10.24
N GLU A 88 7.48 -1.49 10.93
CA GLU A 88 8.73 -2.14 11.38
C GLU A 88 8.45 -3.26 12.39
N LEU A 89 7.28 -3.28 13.04
CA LEU A 89 6.84 -4.38 13.89
C LEU A 89 6.44 -5.63 13.07
N VAL A 90 6.05 -5.48 11.80
CA VAL A 90 5.51 -6.57 10.98
C VAL A 90 6.46 -7.77 10.91
N PRO A 91 7.79 -7.61 10.65
CA PRO A 91 8.70 -8.74 10.61
C PRO A 91 8.83 -9.50 11.94
N VAL A 92 8.72 -8.79 13.08
CA VAL A 92 8.78 -9.40 14.41
C VAL A 92 7.48 -10.14 14.76
N ILE A 93 6.33 -9.57 14.38
CA ILE A 93 5.01 -10.20 14.54
C ILE A 93 4.84 -11.42 13.61
N ALA A 94 5.52 -11.42 12.46
CA ALA A 94 5.47 -12.48 11.46
C ALA A 94 6.61 -13.51 11.58
N ASP A 95 7.49 -13.41 12.59
CA ASP A 95 8.66 -14.25 12.76
C ASP A 95 8.28 -15.75 12.78
N GLY A 96 8.94 -16.54 11.93
CA GLY A 96 8.62 -17.95 11.71
C GLY A 96 7.24 -18.29 11.13
N ASN A 97 6.36 -17.31 10.87
CA ASN A 97 4.93 -17.55 10.58
C ASN A 97 4.32 -16.67 9.46
N ALA A 98 5.15 -15.96 8.68
CA ALA A 98 4.72 -15.00 7.65
C ALA A 98 3.65 -15.53 6.67
N VAL A 99 3.78 -16.78 6.21
CA VAL A 99 2.82 -17.43 5.30
C VAL A 99 1.42 -17.56 5.92
N GLU A 100 1.34 -17.93 7.19
CA GLU A 100 0.08 -18.11 7.93
C GLU A 100 -0.54 -16.75 8.29
N CYS A 101 0.30 -15.77 8.67
CA CYS A 101 -0.12 -14.39 8.85
C CYS A 101 -0.74 -13.83 7.57
N LEU A 102 -0.09 -14.02 6.42
CA LEU A 102 -0.60 -13.60 5.11
C LEU A 102 -1.93 -14.30 4.75
N ARG A 103 -2.01 -15.63 4.93
CA ARG A 103 -3.24 -16.41 4.72
C ARG A 103 -4.42 -15.92 5.56
N LYS A 104 -4.16 -15.56 6.82
CA LYS A 104 -5.19 -15.01 7.73
C LYS A 104 -5.51 -13.53 7.46
N LEU A 105 -4.57 -12.76 6.91
CA LEU A 105 -4.81 -11.37 6.48
C LEU A 105 -5.70 -11.30 5.23
N THR A 106 -5.64 -12.31 4.35
CA THR A 106 -6.41 -12.38 3.09
C THR A 106 -7.88 -11.89 3.18
N PRO A 107 -8.72 -12.35 4.12
CA PRO A 107 -10.11 -11.89 4.20
C PRO A 107 -10.23 -10.39 4.54
N ASN A 108 -9.27 -9.83 5.28
CA ASN A 108 -9.25 -8.41 5.62
C ASN A 108 -8.81 -7.53 4.43
N ILE A 109 -8.02 -8.06 3.49
CA ILE A 109 -7.68 -7.40 2.22
C ILE A 109 -8.93 -7.24 1.35
N ILE A 110 -9.82 -8.23 1.38
CA ILE A 110 -11.04 -8.27 0.57
C ILE A 110 -12.19 -7.45 1.20
N ASP A 111 -12.42 -7.61 2.51
CA ASP A 111 -13.57 -7.02 3.21
C ASP A 111 -13.38 -5.54 3.55
N ARG A 112 -12.14 -5.09 3.79
CA ARG A 112 -11.87 -3.66 3.99
C ARG A 112 -11.84 -2.97 2.64
N SER A 113 -12.62 -1.89 2.52
CA SER A 113 -12.58 -1.07 1.32
C SER A 113 -11.29 -0.26 1.29
N LEU A 114 -10.25 -0.84 0.67
CA LEU A 114 -8.89 -0.31 0.52
C LEU A 114 -8.83 0.86 -0.49
N TYR A 115 -9.76 1.79 -0.40
CA TYR A 115 -9.68 3.02 -1.18
C TYR A 115 -8.38 3.75 -0.85
N LEU A 116 -7.66 4.16 -1.88
CA LEU A 116 -6.65 5.22 -1.78
C LEU A 116 -7.35 6.46 -1.22
N GLN A 117 -7.18 6.65 0.09
CA GLN A 117 -7.70 7.81 0.79
C GLN A 117 -6.83 8.99 0.37
N LEU A 118 -7.48 9.98 -0.24
CA LEU A 118 -6.84 11.27 -0.47
C LEU A 118 -6.89 12.03 0.85
N VAL A 119 -5.87 11.85 1.68
CA VAL A 119 -5.72 12.53 2.97
C VAL A 119 -4.92 13.80 2.73
N ASP A 120 -5.48 14.95 3.09
CA ASP A 120 -4.80 16.26 3.08
C ASP A 120 -4.01 16.58 1.79
N LEU A 121 -4.65 16.32 0.64
CA LEU A 121 -4.11 16.48 -0.74
C LEU A 121 -3.04 15.46 -1.15
N GLY A 122 -2.65 14.54 -0.27
CA GLY A 122 -1.76 13.41 -0.56
C GLY A 122 -2.51 12.13 -0.99
N LEU A 123 -1.86 11.32 -1.81
CA LEU A 123 -2.22 9.91 -2.03
C LEU A 123 -1.47 9.02 -1.03
N ASP A 124 -2.14 8.58 0.04
CA ASP A 124 -1.59 7.58 0.95
C ASP A 124 -1.97 6.17 0.52
N PHE A 125 -0.98 5.27 0.52
CA PHE A 125 -1.23 3.85 0.29
C PHE A 125 -2.07 3.20 1.40
N PRO A 126 -2.83 2.12 1.10
CA PRO A 126 -3.57 1.40 2.13
C PRO A 126 -2.60 0.67 3.08
N PRO A 127 -2.73 0.74 4.41
CA PRO A 127 -1.82 0.10 5.38
C PRO A 127 -1.48 -1.36 5.10
N VAL A 128 -2.39 -2.09 4.46
CA VAL A 128 -2.17 -3.49 4.13
C VAL A 128 -1.07 -3.70 3.09
N ILE A 129 -0.80 -2.75 2.19
CA ILE A 129 0.32 -2.91 1.24
C ILE A 129 1.67 -2.71 1.92
N GLU A 130 1.76 -1.84 2.93
CA GLU A 130 2.94 -1.67 3.78
C GLU A 130 3.23 -2.99 4.53
N ILE A 131 2.19 -3.59 5.12
CA ILE A 131 2.30 -4.92 5.77
C ILE A 131 2.73 -5.99 4.75
N LEU A 132 2.13 -5.99 3.56
CA LEU A 132 2.49 -6.93 2.49
C LEU A 132 3.96 -6.75 2.05
N ALA A 133 4.44 -5.51 1.88
CA ALA A 133 5.83 -5.20 1.55
C ALA A 133 6.79 -5.76 2.61
N ARG A 134 6.50 -5.53 3.90
CA ARG A 134 7.30 -6.03 5.02
C ARG A 134 7.24 -7.55 5.20
N LEU A 135 6.23 -8.23 4.63
CA LEU A 135 6.16 -9.69 4.58
C LEU A 135 6.99 -10.30 3.44
N VAL A 136 7.21 -9.59 2.31
CA VAL A 136 7.94 -10.14 1.15
C VAL A 136 9.29 -10.78 1.52
N PRO A 137 10.19 -10.14 2.30
CA PRO A 137 11.49 -10.73 2.64
C PRO A 137 11.42 -11.96 3.56
N LEU A 138 10.26 -12.21 4.19
CA LEU A 138 10.03 -13.35 5.09
C LEU A 138 9.35 -14.55 4.41
N LEU A 139 8.94 -14.40 3.15
CA LEU A 139 8.31 -15.47 2.39
C LEU A 139 9.37 -16.35 1.72
N PRO A 140 9.18 -17.69 1.68
CA PRO A 140 10.04 -18.57 0.89
C PRO A 140 10.04 -18.16 -0.60
N SER A 141 11.16 -18.31 -1.29
CA SER A 141 11.24 -18.05 -2.74
C SER A 141 10.37 -18.98 -3.59
N THR A 142 9.90 -20.09 -3.03
CA THR A 142 8.93 -21.02 -3.64
C THR A 142 7.49 -20.76 -3.21
N TYR A 143 7.24 -19.64 -2.52
CA TYR A 143 5.90 -19.27 -2.06
C TYR A 143 4.94 -19.09 -3.25
N ILE A 144 3.70 -19.52 -3.06
CA ILE A 144 2.59 -19.22 -3.95
C ILE A 144 1.45 -18.77 -3.05
N VAL A 145 0.77 -17.68 -3.42
CA VAL A 145 -0.33 -17.15 -2.61
C VAL A 145 -1.45 -18.18 -2.38
N PRO A 146 -2.32 -18.05 -1.35
CA PRO A 146 -3.55 -18.86 -1.18
C PRO A 146 -4.62 -18.51 -2.22
N ARG A 147 -5.47 -19.48 -2.61
CA ARG A 147 -6.45 -19.31 -3.71
C ARG A 147 -7.38 -18.11 -3.51
N GLU A 148 -7.65 -17.77 -2.26
CA GLU A 148 -8.52 -16.69 -1.81
C GLU A 148 -7.85 -15.30 -1.91
N PHE A 149 -6.55 -15.23 -2.20
CA PHE A 149 -5.76 -14.01 -2.25
C PHE A 149 -5.99 -13.24 -3.57
N ASP A 150 -7.02 -12.40 -3.56
CA ASP A 150 -7.37 -11.49 -4.65
C ASP A 150 -6.87 -10.06 -4.36
N LEU A 151 -6.04 -9.53 -5.26
CA LEU A 151 -5.52 -8.16 -5.22
C LEU A 151 -6.39 -7.14 -5.97
N SER A 152 -7.53 -7.54 -6.54
CA SER A 152 -8.42 -6.65 -7.32
C SER A 152 -8.81 -5.39 -6.55
N CYS A 153 -9.08 -5.51 -5.25
CA CYS A 153 -9.39 -4.39 -4.36
C CYS A 153 -8.21 -3.43 -4.10
N LEU A 154 -6.96 -3.88 -4.26
CA LEU A 154 -5.74 -3.08 -4.11
C LEU A 154 -5.34 -2.33 -5.39
N ILE A 155 -5.66 -2.90 -6.57
CA ILE A 155 -5.31 -2.32 -7.88
C ILE A 155 -6.42 -1.43 -8.46
N SER A 156 -7.70 -1.70 -8.14
CA SER A 156 -8.86 -0.94 -8.64
C SER A 156 -8.92 0.55 -8.23
N PRO A 157 -8.50 0.98 -7.02
CA PRO A 157 -8.59 2.40 -6.61
C PRO A 157 -7.86 3.39 -7.54
N LEU A 158 -6.88 2.90 -8.31
CA LEU A 158 -6.10 3.66 -9.27
C LEU A 158 -6.83 3.94 -10.60
N GLN A 159 -8.01 3.35 -10.84
CA GLN A 159 -8.71 3.47 -12.13
C GLN A 159 -9.45 4.80 -12.34
N GLY A 160 -9.95 5.42 -11.26
CA GLY A 160 -10.83 6.60 -11.33
C GLY A 160 -10.11 7.94 -11.18
N ARG A 161 -8.96 7.97 -10.51
CA ARG A 161 -8.13 9.16 -10.37
C ARG A 161 -7.13 9.18 -11.51
N GLY A 162 -7.51 9.79 -12.64
CA GLY A 162 -6.56 10.10 -13.68
C GLY A 162 -5.40 10.89 -13.08
N TYR A 163 -4.22 10.27 -13.03
CA TYR A 163 -2.95 10.88 -12.62
C TYR A 163 -2.54 11.88 -13.70
N SER A 164 -3.31 12.96 -13.83
CA SER A 164 -2.96 14.07 -14.71
C SER A 164 -1.68 14.66 -14.14
N GLY A 165 -0.58 14.64 -14.90
CA GLY A 165 0.78 15.02 -14.46
C GLY A 165 0.97 16.45 -13.92
N ARG A 166 -0.12 17.18 -13.68
CA ARG A 166 -0.19 18.39 -12.87
C ARG A 166 -0.21 18.11 -11.36
N PHE A 167 -0.57 16.90 -10.95
CA PHE A 167 -0.35 16.37 -9.60
C PHE A 167 0.82 15.39 -9.67
N GLN A 168 2.04 15.91 -9.57
CA GLN A 168 3.06 15.20 -8.81
C GLN A 168 2.64 15.36 -7.34
N PRO A 169 2.27 14.28 -6.63
CA PRO A 169 2.06 14.37 -5.18
C PRO A 169 3.37 14.83 -4.53
N PRO A 170 3.33 15.51 -3.37
CA PRO A 170 4.53 15.92 -2.63
C PRO A 170 5.27 14.72 -1.98
N TYR A 171 5.04 13.51 -2.50
CA TYR A 171 5.55 12.25 -1.99
C TYR A 171 6.72 11.76 -2.82
N SER A 172 7.66 11.12 -2.12
CA SER A 172 8.89 10.61 -2.72
C SER A 172 8.59 9.46 -3.70
N PRO A 173 9.22 9.42 -4.88
CA PRO A 173 9.02 8.35 -5.86
C PRO A 173 9.19 6.93 -5.31
N TRP A 174 10.12 6.72 -4.36
CA TRP A 174 10.36 5.42 -3.72
C TRP A 174 9.11 4.76 -3.13
N MET A 175 8.14 5.50 -2.59
CA MET A 175 6.92 4.89 -2.04
C MET A 175 6.03 4.31 -3.13
N PHE A 176 5.99 4.93 -4.31
CA PHE A 176 5.32 4.35 -5.47
C PHE A 176 6.09 3.12 -5.96
N GLY A 177 7.42 3.17 -5.98
CA GLY A 177 8.29 2.02 -6.24
C GLY A 177 7.98 0.81 -5.34
N GLU A 178 7.98 0.99 -4.02
CA GLU A 178 7.68 -0.08 -3.03
C GLU A 178 6.25 -0.63 -3.21
N TYR A 179 5.25 0.23 -3.43
CA TYR A 179 3.87 -0.19 -3.73
C TYR A 179 3.77 -1.06 -5.00
N PHE A 180 4.36 -0.58 -6.11
CA PHE A 180 4.30 -1.27 -7.39
C PHE A 180 5.10 -2.57 -7.38
N ALA A 181 6.32 -2.56 -6.84
CA ALA A 181 7.18 -3.75 -6.70
C ALA A 181 6.53 -4.82 -5.81
N THR A 182 5.96 -4.43 -4.66
CA THR A 182 5.22 -5.35 -3.77
C THR A 182 4.04 -5.98 -4.49
N THR A 183 3.26 -5.18 -5.23
CA THR A 183 2.10 -5.69 -5.96
C THR A 183 2.53 -6.64 -7.08
N ILE A 184 3.58 -6.30 -7.86
CA ILE A 184 4.16 -7.17 -8.89
C ILE A 184 4.69 -8.48 -8.29
N TYR A 185 5.37 -8.44 -7.15
CA TYR A 185 5.84 -9.66 -6.46
C TYR A 185 4.68 -10.64 -6.23
N TYR A 186 3.57 -10.20 -5.63
CA TYR A 186 2.45 -11.11 -5.38
C TYR A 186 1.73 -11.56 -6.65
N LEU A 187 1.67 -10.73 -7.70
CA LEU A 187 1.16 -11.12 -9.01
C LEU A 187 2.00 -12.25 -9.63
N ASP A 188 3.34 -12.14 -9.55
CA ASP A 188 4.31 -13.15 -10.01
C ASP A 188 4.18 -14.46 -9.21
N HIS A 189 3.81 -14.38 -7.93
CA HIS A 189 3.60 -15.54 -7.04
C HIS A 189 2.15 -16.09 -7.10
N GLY A 190 1.46 -15.86 -8.22
CA GLY A 190 0.18 -16.49 -8.58
C GLY A 190 -1.09 -15.67 -8.28
N ALA A 191 -0.98 -14.43 -7.83
CA ALA A 191 -2.16 -13.59 -7.60
C ALA A 191 -2.80 -13.09 -8.92
N PHE A 192 -2.02 -12.95 -10.00
CA PHE A 192 -2.54 -12.47 -11.30
C PHE A 192 -3.67 -13.34 -11.86
N ASP A 193 -3.52 -14.67 -11.78
CA ASP A 193 -4.54 -15.61 -12.26
C ASP A 193 -5.84 -15.52 -11.47
N ARG A 194 -5.80 -14.98 -10.26
CA ARG A 194 -6.89 -14.97 -9.27
C ARG A 194 -7.58 -13.63 -9.13
N LEU A 195 -7.09 -12.60 -9.83
CA LEU A 195 -7.77 -11.33 -9.95
C LEU A 195 -9.21 -11.57 -10.46
N ALA A 196 -10.20 -11.22 -9.64
CA ALA A 196 -11.61 -11.25 -10.02
C ALA A 196 -11.89 -10.34 -11.22
N ASP A 197 -11.16 -9.22 -11.34
CA ASP A 197 -11.21 -8.34 -12.50
C ASP A 197 -9.81 -8.09 -13.11
N LYS A 198 -9.44 -8.99 -14.03
CA LYS A 198 -8.24 -8.82 -14.89
C LYS A 198 -8.33 -7.58 -15.78
N GLY A 199 -9.52 -7.15 -16.20
CA GLY A 199 -9.70 -5.94 -17.00
C GLY A 199 -9.27 -4.69 -16.24
N SER A 200 -9.60 -4.63 -14.95
CA SER A 200 -9.20 -3.53 -14.06
C SER A 200 -7.69 -3.46 -13.80
N SER A 201 -6.97 -4.58 -13.89
CA SER A 201 -5.51 -4.61 -13.73
C SER A 201 -4.73 -3.86 -14.83
N ARG A 202 -5.29 -3.72 -16.04
CA ARG A 202 -4.64 -2.94 -17.12
C ARG A 202 -4.30 -1.52 -16.68
N SER A 203 -5.22 -0.83 -16.01
CA SER A 203 -5.00 0.55 -15.57
C SER A 203 -3.91 0.69 -14.52
N PHE A 204 -3.64 -0.35 -13.73
CA PHE A 204 -2.51 -0.40 -12.78
C PHE A 204 -1.18 -0.52 -13.54
N PHE A 205 -1.07 -1.43 -14.51
CA PHE A 205 0.15 -1.56 -15.32
C PHE A 205 0.41 -0.33 -16.20
N ASP A 206 -0.63 0.25 -16.83
CA ASP A 206 -0.54 1.50 -17.59
C ASP A 206 -0.03 2.67 -16.70
N GLN A 207 -0.26 2.63 -15.38
CA GLN A 207 0.24 3.64 -14.44
C GLN A 207 1.71 3.44 -14.06
N ILE A 208 2.19 2.20 -13.96
CA ILE A 208 3.63 1.91 -13.85
C ILE A 208 4.36 2.50 -15.06
N LEU A 209 3.85 2.29 -16.28
CA LEU A 209 4.48 2.82 -17.50
C LEU A 209 4.43 4.35 -17.58
N ARG A 210 3.35 4.99 -17.14
CA ARG A 210 3.30 6.46 -17.06
C ARG A 210 4.24 7.03 -16.00
N PHE A 211 4.52 6.29 -14.93
CA PHE A 211 5.49 6.72 -13.93
C PHE A 211 6.93 6.64 -14.48
N ASP A 212 7.22 5.59 -15.24
CA ASP A 212 8.48 5.36 -15.99
C ASP A 212 8.75 6.52 -16.98
N GLU A 213 7.72 6.98 -17.71
CA GLU A 213 7.80 8.14 -18.62
C GLU A 213 8.22 9.47 -17.97
N HIS A 214 8.16 9.58 -16.63
CA HIS A 214 8.48 10.82 -15.91
C HIS A 214 9.89 10.85 -15.31
N ASP A 215 10.72 9.82 -15.56
CA ASP A 215 12.13 9.74 -15.11
C ASP A 215 12.26 10.03 -13.59
N PRO A 216 11.75 9.13 -12.73
CA PRO A 216 11.72 9.37 -11.29
C PRO A 216 13.14 9.47 -10.72
N ASP A 217 13.39 10.48 -9.89
CA ASP A 217 14.67 10.68 -9.17
C ASP A 217 14.85 9.59 -8.10
N LEU A 218 15.34 8.43 -8.54
CA LEU A 218 15.58 7.20 -7.77
C LEU A 218 17.07 6.99 -7.49
N TRP A 219 17.38 6.19 -6.47
CA TRP A 219 18.73 5.69 -6.24
C TRP A 219 19.05 4.47 -7.14
N GLU A 220 20.32 4.10 -7.30
CA GLU A 220 20.74 3.05 -8.25
C GLU A 220 20.12 1.67 -7.95
N ASP A 221 19.95 1.34 -6.67
CA ASP A 221 19.28 0.12 -6.20
C ASP A 221 17.75 0.19 -6.33
N GLU A 222 17.17 1.38 -6.14
CA GLU A 222 15.75 1.63 -6.42
C GLU A 222 15.44 1.53 -7.93
N GLU A 223 16.36 2.03 -8.77
CA GLU A 223 16.27 2.02 -10.24
C GLU A 223 16.30 0.59 -10.80
N GLU A 224 17.17 -0.31 -10.32
CA GLU A 224 17.15 -1.72 -10.77
C GLU A 224 15.81 -2.40 -10.47
N ASN A 225 15.29 -2.21 -9.26
CA ASN A 225 13.99 -2.74 -8.84
C ASN A 225 12.82 -2.09 -9.60
N TRP A 226 12.95 -0.80 -9.93
CA TRP A 226 11.98 -0.08 -10.76
C TRP A 226 11.96 -0.62 -12.20
N GLN A 227 13.11 -0.78 -12.85
CA GLN A 227 13.21 -1.34 -14.19
C GLN A 227 12.69 -2.79 -14.27
N PHE A 228 12.91 -3.60 -13.23
CA PHE A 228 12.26 -4.90 -13.09
C PHE A 228 10.72 -4.77 -13.05
N THR A 229 10.20 -3.89 -12.19
CA THR A 229 8.76 -3.62 -12.03
C THR A 229 8.10 -3.18 -13.34
N VAL A 230 8.74 -2.26 -14.07
CA VAL A 230 8.34 -1.78 -15.40
C VAL A 230 8.33 -2.92 -16.43
N LYS A 231 9.37 -3.76 -16.46
CA LYS A 231 9.45 -4.92 -17.35
C LYS A 231 8.33 -5.93 -17.08
N ARG A 232 8.01 -6.21 -15.80
CA ARG A 232 6.88 -7.08 -15.44
C ARG A 232 5.54 -6.46 -15.81
N ALA A 233 5.36 -5.15 -15.66
CA ALA A 233 4.15 -4.45 -16.10
C ALA A 233 3.93 -4.55 -17.63
N LYS A 234 4.99 -4.37 -18.44
CA LYS A 234 4.95 -4.57 -19.92
C LYS A 234 4.50 -6.00 -20.26
N TYR A 235 5.10 -7.01 -19.63
CA TYR A 235 4.70 -8.42 -19.78
C TYR A 235 3.22 -8.67 -19.44
N TYR A 236 2.70 -8.13 -18.33
CA TYR A 236 1.30 -8.36 -17.96
C TYR A 236 0.31 -7.69 -18.92
N LEU A 237 0.65 -6.55 -19.50
CA LEU A 237 -0.16 -5.91 -20.55
C LEU A 237 -0.26 -6.79 -21.81
N GLU A 238 0.86 -7.40 -22.24
CA GLU A 238 0.88 -8.36 -23.36
C GLU A 238 0.00 -9.58 -23.08
N VAL A 239 0.06 -10.13 -21.86
CA VAL A 239 -0.81 -11.24 -21.43
C VAL A 239 -2.29 -10.85 -21.46
N LEU A 240 -2.64 -9.63 -20.99
CA LEU A 240 -4.02 -9.14 -21.03
C LEU A 240 -4.52 -8.93 -22.47
N ASP A 241 -3.67 -8.46 -23.40
CA ASP A 241 -4.04 -8.32 -24.80
C ASP A 241 -4.19 -9.68 -25.51
N ALA A 242 -3.33 -10.65 -25.21
CA ALA A 242 -3.47 -12.02 -25.70
C ALA A 242 -4.78 -12.68 -25.21
N LEU A 243 -5.10 -12.53 -23.92
CA LEU A 243 -6.37 -13.01 -23.34
C LEU A 243 -7.59 -12.34 -24.00
N ARG A 244 -7.51 -11.03 -24.25
CA ARG A 244 -8.59 -10.28 -24.92
C ARG A 244 -8.75 -10.71 -26.38
N ALA A 245 -7.66 -10.95 -27.10
CA ALA A 245 -7.68 -11.43 -28.47
C ALA A 245 -8.27 -12.85 -28.56
N ALA A 246 -7.92 -13.74 -27.64
CA ALA A 246 -8.47 -15.09 -27.55
C ALA A 246 -9.96 -15.13 -27.15
N ALA A 247 -10.43 -14.15 -26.38
CA ALA A 247 -11.82 -14.00 -25.98
C ALA A 247 -12.69 -13.26 -27.01
N ALA A 248 -12.10 -12.64 -28.04
CA ALA A 248 -12.87 -12.02 -29.10
C ALA A 248 -13.61 -13.12 -29.90
N PRO A 249 -14.94 -13.03 -30.08
CA PRO A 249 -15.64 -14.00 -30.89
C PRO A 249 -15.08 -13.96 -32.30
N SER A 250 -14.59 -15.11 -32.78
CA SER A 250 -14.22 -15.30 -34.18
C SER A 250 -15.43 -14.87 -35.02
N GLN A 251 -15.29 -13.76 -35.75
CA GLN A 251 -16.42 -13.22 -36.51
C GLN A 251 -16.96 -14.33 -37.40
N PRO A 252 -18.28 -14.59 -37.41
CA PRO A 252 -18.85 -15.45 -38.43
C PRO A 252 -18.41 -14.87 -39.78
N GLY A 253 -17.87 -15.74 -40.65
CA GLY A 253 -17.48 -15.34 -42.00
C GLY A 253 -18.67 -14.68 -42.70
N PRO A 254 -18.43 -13.80 -43.69
CA PRO A 254 -19.47 -12.96 -44.25
C PRO A 254 -20.52 -13.79 -45.00
N GLU A 255 -21.58 -14.18 -44.30
CA GLU A 255 -22.89 -14.38 -44.93
C GLU A 255 -23.43 -13.01 -45.31
N GLU A 256 -23.70 -12.84 -46.61
CA GLU A 256 -24.24 -11.61 -47.19
C GLU A 256 -25.63 -11.30 -46.64
N VAL A 257 -25.71 -10.54 -45.56
CA VAL A 257 -26.96 -9.88 -45.14
C VAL A 257 -26.92 -8.42 -45.58
N ILE A 258 -27.28 -8.22 -46.85
CA ILE A 258 -27.63 -6.90 -47.39
C ILE A 258 -28.98 -6.51 -46.79
N THR A 259 -29.01 -5.52 -45.87
CA THR A 259 -29.96 -4.38 -45.93
C THR A 259 -29.71 -3.32 -44.84
N GLU A 260 -29.55 -2.07 -45.31
CA GLU A 260 -30.04 -0.80 -44.74
C GLU A 260 -29.61 -0.32 -43.33
N LEU A 261 -28.83 0.78 -43.32
CA LEU A 261 -28.63 1.66 -42.17
C LEU A 261 -29.83 2.62 -41.97
N PRO A 262 -30.18 2.94 -40.72
CA PRO A 262 -30.70 4.24 -40.34
C PRO A 262 -29.60 5.10 -39.69
N THR A 263 -29.50 6.37 -40.11
CA THR A 263 -28.61 7.37 -39.52
C THR A 263 -29.11 7.84 -38.15
N SER A 264 -28.21 7.93 -37.17
CA SER A 264 -28.50 8.50 -35.84
C SER A 264 -27.47 9.57 -35.48
N ASP A 265 -27.87 10.82 -35.63
CA ASP A 265 -27.17 11.97 -35.06
C ASP A 265 -27.44 12.12 -33.55
N ASN A 266 -26.54 12.85 -32.90
CA ASN A 266 -26.76 13.58 -31.65
C ASN A 266 -26.71 12.85 -30.29
N TRP A 267 -25.56 12.22 -29.97
CA TRP A 267 -25.20 11.84 -28.59
C TRP A 267 -24.28 12.83 -27.86
N ARG A 268 -23.75 13.87 -28.53
CA ARG A 268 -22.72 14.77 -27.96
C ARG A 268 -23.28 15.89 -27.05
N GLY A 269 -24.60 16.00 -26.89
CA GLY A 269 -25.25 17.02 -26.07
C GLY A 269 -25.36 16.70 -24.57
N LEU A 270 -25.66 15.45 -24.19
CA LEU A 270 -26.05 15.12 -22.81
C LEU A 270 -24.91 15.11 -21.78
N ALA A 271 -23.66 14.85 -22.20
CA ALA A 271 -22.54 14.68 -21.29
C ALA A 271 -22.11 15.96 -20.54
N ARG A 272 -22.46 17.16 -21.04
CA ARG A 272 -21.98 18.44 -20.48
C ARG A 272 -22.86 19.01 -19.37
N GLN A 273 -24.09 18.52 -19.19
CA GLN A 273 -25.03 19.08 -18.19
C GLN A 273 -24.90 18.47 -16.79
N ARG A 274 -24.38 17.24 -16.64
CA ARG A 274 -24.29 16.58 -15.32
C ARG A 274 -23.12 17.01 -14.43
N LEU A 275 -22.07 17.64 -14.99
CA LEU A 275 -20.85 18.01 -14.26
C LEU A 275 -20.88 19.37 -13.54
N ARG A 276 -21.92 20.20 -13.73
CA ARG A 276 -22.00 21.54 -13.10
C ARG A 276 -22.72 21.60 -11.74
N LEU A 277 -23.41 20.54 -11.33
CA LEU A 277 -24.23 20.55 -10.10
C LEU A 277 -23.50 20.04 -8.84
N ILE A 278 -22.33 19.41 -8.98
CA ILE A 278 -21.60 18.82 -7.84
C ILE A 278 -20.63 19.83 -7.19
N TRP A 279 -20.21 20.88 -7.90
CA TRP A 279 -19.11 21.76 -7.47
C TRP A 279 -19.50 22.86 -6.45
N HIS A 280 -20.79 23.19 -6.30
CA HIS A 280 -21.23 24.28 -5.42
C HIS A 280 -21.56 23.88 -3.98
N GLY A 281 -21.56 22.58 -3.65
CA GLY A 281 -21.90 22.08 -2.30
C GLY A 281 -20.73 21.98 -1.31
N PHE A 282 -19.47 22.04 -1.77
CA PHE A 282 -18.31 21.59 -0.98
C PHE A 282 -17.45 22.71 -0.36
N ARG A 283 -17.97 23.94 -0.26
CA ARG A 283 -17.18 25.12 0.15
C ARG A 283 -17.63 25.76 1.47
N GLY A 284 -17.92 24.92 2.47
CA GLY A 284 -18.33 25.37 3.80
C GLY A 284 -17.91 24.40 4.90
N GLY A 285 -16.72 24.59 5.47
CA GLY A 285 -16.30 23.93 6.71
C GLY A 285 -15.04 23.08 6.61
N MET A 286 -13.88 23.69 6.83
CA MET A 286 -12.80 23.13 7.65
C MET A 286 -11.83 24.26 8.00
N GLY A 287 -11.62 24.47 9.30
CA GLY A 287 -10.76 25.52 9.84
C GLY A 287 -9.54 24.93 10.55
N SER A 288 -8.37 25.44 10.16
CA SER A 288 -7.21 25.71 11.03
C SER A 288 -6.84 24.70 12.12
N PHE A 289 -5.91 23.80 11.76
CA PHE A 289 -4.86 23.20 12.60
C PHE A 289 -3.86 22.43 11.70
N TRP A 290 -2.61 22.11 12.08
CA TRP A 290 -1.89 22.45 13.33
C TRP A 290 -0.67 23.38 13.10
N ILE A 291 0.53 22.86 12.79
CA ILE A 291 1.83 23.57 12.82
C ILE A 291 2.82 23.01 11.78
N SER A 292 3.65 23.91 11.22
CA SER A 292 4.81 23.59 10.36
C SER A 292 6.07 23.30 11.18
N GLY A 293 6.73 22.16 10.93
CA GLY A 293 8.06 21.82 11.44
C GLY A 293 9.09 21.89 10.32
N HIS A 294 9.96 22.90 10.35
CA HIS A 294 10.85 23.24 9.23
C HIS A 294 12.30 22.86 9.55
N MET A 295 12.86 21.82 8.91
CA MET A 295 14.30 21.54 8.95
C MET A 295 14.78 20.73 7.73
N ARG A 296 15.34 21.42 6.72
CA ARG A 296 16.24 20.83 5.70
C ARG A 296 17.07 21.93 5.03
N LYS A 297 18.33 22.05 5.46
CA LYS A 297 19.47 22.91 5.06
C LYS A 297 20.39 22.87 6.28
N GLU A 298 21.67 22.52 6.23
CA GLU A 298 22.68 22.48 5.17
C GLU A 298 23.59 21.25 5.33
N ASP A 299 24.22 20.79 4.25
CA ASP A 299 25.64 20.36 4.27
C ASP A 299 26.11 19.97 2.85
N LYS A 300 26.65 20.94 2.11
CA LYS A 300 27.36 20.69 0.84
C LYS A 300 28.38 21.79 0.51
N ALA A 301 29.27 22.11 1.45
CA ALA A 301 30.41 22.99 1.19
C ALA A 301 31.55 22.83 2.22
N ARG A 302 32.42 21.82 2.08
CA ARG A 302 33.78 21.78 2.69
C ARG A 302 34.68 20.68 2.12
N SER A 303 35.06 20.83 0.84
CA SER A 303 36.20 20.13 0.25
C SER A 303 36.98 21.12 -0.61
N GLY A 304 37.94 21.79 0.01
CA GLY A 304 38.72 22.87 -0.57
C GLY A 304 39.82 23.29 0.40
N ILE A 305 40.88 22.49 0.45
CA ILE A 305 42.16 22.84 1.06
C ILE A 305 43.18 22.72 -0.07
N GLU A 306 43.79 23.84 -0.43
CA GLU A 306 44.89 23.92 -1.39
C GLU A 306 46.21 23.43 -0.76
N VAL A 307 47.17 23.11 -1.63
CA VAL A 307 48.56 22.76 -1.29
C VAL A 307 49.43 24.01 -1.30
#